data_AF-A0AA97FSC7-F1
#
_entry.id   AF-A0AA97FSC7-F1
#
_cell.length_a   1.000
_cell.length_b   1.000
_cell.length_c   1.000
_cell.angle_alpha   90.00
_cell.angle_beta   90.00
_cell.angle_gamma   90.00
#
_symmetry.space_group_name_H-M   'P 1'
#
loop_
_entity.id
_entity.type
_entity.pdbx_description
1 polymer ?
#
loop_
_entity_poly.entity_id
_entity_poly.type
_entity_poly.pdbx_seq_one_letter_code
_entity_poly.pdbx_strand_id
1 'polypeptide(L)'
;MKNLMAALVAFSATPALADFNEMPMAPPPQEVIDRALDDPDCFLPEAFDVLEMWDGTTLDANTRIHIVPCQLAAYNMISKIIVERRDDEGTDSTFDLQSFADYSTLYGWTASDTLTNAFINPESGHLAHFHKGRGIGDCGASGSWEWTGFLFAMIEYRVHEACDQSMMPDAWPIIYQRTSRPESAITPDPVIDTPQGESADCSVVPFCESRRYFKDFLVSCRQPRGDGSRFCSANAYVHDTEAPAGYDYQLRVSRERRNAPLRISFIAVFEMMDRSKPMTISIDGERITALQPDEIETPESINDYFVGPQAKADQLVDAMRAGADITFTYRSENGQNLSVPFSLSGLTASLLWMQENAGN
;
A
#
# COMPACT_ATOMS: atom_id res chain seq x y z
N MET A 1 24.01 -68.14 -20.19
CA MET A 1 23.69 -67.19 -19.10
C MET A 1 24.36 -65.87 -19.41
N LYS A 2 23.63 -64.93 -20.02
CA LYS A 2 24.07 -63.53 -20.20
C LYS A 2 22.95 -62.66 -19.62
N ASN A 3 23.25 -62.01 -18.51
CA ASN A 3 22.30 -61.26 -17.70
C ASN A 3 21.83 -60.01 -18.44
N LEU A 4 20.51 -59.80 -18.46
CA LEU A 4 19.89 -58.51 -18.74
C LEU A 4 20.25 -57.54 -17.61
N MET A 5 20.81 -56.37 -17.96
CA MET A 5 20.82 -55.20 -17.08
C MET A 5 19.71 -54.27 -17.56
N ALA A 6 18.69 -54.09 -16.73
CA ALA A 6 17.67 -53.08 -16.88
C ALA A 6 18.29 -51.70 -16.61
N ALA A 7 18.12 -50.77 -17.55
CA ALA A 7 18.46 -49.37 -17.33
C ALA A 7 17.38 -48.75 -16.43
N LEU A 8 17.77 -48.43 -15.19
CA LEU A 8 16.98 -47.61 -14.28
C LEU A 8 17.09 -46.16 -14.78
N VAL A 9 16.01 -45.62 -15.33
CA VAL A 9 15.91 -44.18 -15.61
C VAL A 9 15.64 -43.50 -14.27
N ALA A 10 16.67 -42.92 -13.67
CA ALA A 10 16.51 -42.03 -12.52
C ALA A 10 15.96 -40.70 -13.03
N PHE A 11 14.69 -40.42 -12.74
CA PHE A 11 14.16 -39.06 -12.82
C PHE A 11 14.81 -38.26 -11.67
N SER A 12 15.89 -37.56 -11.97
CA SER A 12 16.36 -36.45 -11.14
C SER A 12 15.40 -35.29 -11.37
N ALA A 13 14.42 -35.12 -10.47
CA ALA A 13 13.68 -33.87 -10.35
C ALA A 13 14.68 -32.78 -9.93
N THR A 14 15.06 -31.93 -10.87
CA THR A 14 15.81 -30.70 -10.60
C THR A 14 14.91 -29.76 -9.80
N PRO A 15 15.34 -29.24 -8.63
CA PRO A 15 14.63 -28.14 -8.00
C PRO A 15 14.68 -26.94 -8.95
N ALA A 16 13.51 -26.44 -9.32
CA ALA A 16 13.41 -25.27 -10.17
C ALA A 16 14.01 -24.05 -9.46
N LEU A 17 14.95 -23.38 -10.12
CA LEU A 17 15.62 -22.17 -9.63
C LEU A 17 14.58 -21.04 -9.49
N ALA A 18 14.80 -20.13 -8.54
CA ALA A 18 14.03 -18.90 -8.46
C ALA A 18 14.40 -18.00 -9.66
N ASP A 19 13.46 -17.84 -10.58
CA ASP A 19 13.61 -17.02 -11.78
C ASP A 19 12.77 -15.76 -11.62
N PHE A 20 13.43 -14.65 -11.30
CA PHE A 20 12.80 -13.36 -10.99
C PHE A 20 12.67 -12.44 -12.22
N ASN A 21 12.92 -12.92 -13.45
CA ASN A 21 13.09 -12.02 -14.60
C ASN A 21 12.33 -12.36 -15.89
N GLU A 22 11.16 -13.01 -15.80
CA GLU A 22 10.21 -13.07 -16.92
C GLU A 22 8.76 -12.84 -16.41
N MET A 23 8.14 -11.70 -16.71
CA MET A 23 6.70 -11.51 -16.46
C MET A 23 5.90 -12.48 -17.36
N PRO A 24 4.88 -13.21 -16.85
CA PRO A 24 3.68 -12.53 -16.34
C PRO A 24 2.99 -13.20 -15.12
N MET A 25 2.59 -12.38 -14.15
CA MET A 25 1.52 -12.73 -13.21
C MET A 25 0.14 -12.51 -13.85
N ALA A 26 -0.65 -13.58 -13.93
CA ALA A 26 -2.12 -13.66 -14.02
C ALA A 26 -2.49 -15.17 -14.15
N PRO A 27 -3.71 -15.64 -13.82
CA PRO A 27 -4.88 -14.88 -13.41
C PRO A 27 -5.46 -15.39 -12.07
N PRO A 28 -5.25 -14.71 -10.94
CA PRO A 28 -6.32 -14.68 -9.95
C PRO A 28 -7.54 -14.01 -10.61
N PRO A 29 -8.80 -14.28 -10.24
CA PRO A 29 -9.29 -14.67 -8.92
C PRO A 29 -10.24 -15.89 -8.97
N GLN A 30 -10.15 -16.91 -8.09
CA GLN A 30 -11.20 -17.97 -8.14
C GLN A 30 -12.57 -17.66 -7.50
N GLU A 31 -12.90 -16.38 -7.43
CA GLU A 31 -13.80 -15.63 -6.52
C GLU A 31 -13.03 -15.07 -5.31
N VAL A 32 -11.95 -14.37 -5.71
CA VAL A 32 -10.98 -13.55 -4.98
C VAL A 32 -10.31 -14.31 -3.86
N ILE A 33 -9.51 -15.27 -4.34
CA ILE A 33 -8.98 -16.47 -3.66
C ILE A 33 -9.91 -16.88 -2.52
N ASP A 34 -11.11 -17.26 -2.98
CA ASP A 34 -12.39 -17.60 -2.35
C ASP A 34 -12.67 -16.82 -1.08
N ARG A 35 -12.74 -15.52 -1.33
CA ARG A 35 -12.87 -14.39 -0.43
C ARG A 35 -11.80 -14.38 0.65
N ALA A 36 -10.58 -14.29 0.13
CA ALA A 36 -9.31 -14.34 0.83
C ALA A 36 -9.35 -15.41 1.92
N LEU A 37 -9.75 -16.58 1.45
CA LEU A 37 -9.99 -17.84 2.12
C LEU A 37 -10.93 -17.67 3.34
N ASP A 38 -12.10 -17.08 3.05
CA ASP A 38 -13.37 -16.91 3.78
C ASP A 38 -13.35 -16.29 5.20
N ASP A 39 -12.43 -15.34 5.36
CA ASP A 39 -12.59 -14.04 6.03
C ASP A 39 -13.13 -13.92 7.49
N PRO A 40 -12.37 -14.25 8.54
CA PRO A 40 -12.69 -13.78 9.89
C PRO A 40 -12.21 -12.32 10.14
N ASP A 41 -12.81 -11.40 9.38
CA ASP A 41 -12.83 -9.93 9.45
C ASP A 41 -11.66 -9.14 8.86
N CYS A 42 -11.05 -9.66 7.80
CA CYS A 42 -10.33 -8.87 6.81
C CYS A 42 -11.30 -8.41 5.70
N PHE A 43 -12.37 -7.68 6.09
CA PHE A 43 -13.61 -7.50 5.32
C PHE A 43 -13.44 -6.91 3.91
N LEU A 44 -13.28 -7.83 2.97
CA LEU A 44 -13.03 -7.60 1.56
C LEU A 44 -14.09 -6.69 0.93
N PRO A 45 -13.70 -5.57 0.30
CA PRO A 45 -14.63 -4.63 -0.30
C PRO A 45 -15.37 -5.26 -1.47
N GLU A 46 -16.68 -5.03 -1.50
CA GLU A 46 -17.55 -5.40 -2.63
C GLU A 46 -17.28 -4.53 -3.87
N ALA A 47 -16.61 -3.38 -3.69
CA ALA A 47 -16.28 -2.45 -4.75
C ALA A 47 -15.04 -2.93 -5.52
N PHE A 48 -15.21 -3.07 -6.84
CA PHE A 48 -14.17 -3.49 -7.81
C PHE A 48 -12.87 -2.68 -7.71
N ASP A 49 -12.95 -1.43 -7.26
CA ASP A 49 -11.85 -0.47 -7.30
C ASP A 49 -10.75 -0.80 -6.26
N VAL A 50 -11.07 -1.37 -5.10
CA VAL A 50 -10.03 -1.80 -4.14
C VAL A 50 -9.31 -3.06 -4.59
N LEU A 51 -9.97 -3.92 -5.38
CA LEU A 51 -9.29 -5.07 -5.99
C LEU A 51 -8.27 -4.64 -7.05
N GLU A 52 -8.36 -3.41 -7.58
CA GLU A 52 -7.29 -2.82 -8.40
C GLU A 52 -6.02 -2.51 -7.59
N MET A 53 -6.09 -2.51 -6.26
CA MET A 53 -4.94 -2.39 -5.34
C MET A 53 -4.28 -3.75 -5.04
N TRP A 54 -4.72 -4.83 -5.68
CA TRP A 54 -4.03 -6.11 -5.65
C TRP A 54 -2.61 -5.94 -6.14
N ASP A 55 -1.66 -6.42 -5.35
CA ASP A 55 -0.25 -6.45 -5.71
C ASP A 55 0.30 -7.87 -5.64
N GLY A 56 1.45 -8.13 -6.27
CA GLY A 56 2.05 -9.45 -6.28
C GLY A 56 3.19 -9.60 -7.27
N THR A 57 3.95 -10.68 -7.12
CA THR A 57 5.00 -11.05 -8.07
C THR A 57 5.18 -12.57 -8.14
N THR A 58 5.93 -13.03 -9.14
CA THR A 58 6.49 -14.38 -9.17
C THR A 58 7.66 -14.46 -8.20
N LEU A 59 7.67 -15.46 -7.31
CA LEU A 59 8.71 -15.68 -6.31
C LEU A 59 9.76 -16.71 -6.76
N ASP A 60 9.35 -17.68 -7.57
CA ASP A 60 10.19 -18.66 -8.25
C ASP A 60 9.42 -19.28 -9.42
N ALA A 61 10.01 -20.26 -10.12
CA ALA A 61 9.42 -20.85 -11.33
C ALA A 61 7.93 -21.25 -11.16
N ASN A 62 7.55 -21.78 -9.98
CA ASN A 62 6.21 -22.32 -9.74
C ASN A 62 5.47 -21.63 -8.59
N THR A 63 6.05 -20.59 -7.97
CA THR A 63 5.45 -19.88 -6.84
C THR A 63 5.17 -18.42 -7.16
N ARG A 64 3.99 -17.93 -6.76
CA ARG A 64 3.60 -16.51 -6.81
C ARG A 64 3.13 -16.04 -5.44
N ILE A 65 3.30 -14.75 -5.18
CA ILE A 65 2.72 -14.07 -4.01
C ILE A 65 1.61 -13.14 -4.46
N HIS A 66 0.52 -13.15 -3.70
CA HIS A 66 -0.63 -12.27 -3.85
C HIS A 66 -0.82 -11.46 -2.56
N ILE A 67 -0.77 -10.15 -2.69
CA ILE A 67 -1.14 -9.19 -1.66
C ILE A 67 -2.58 -8.79 -1.93
N VAL A 68 -3.51 -9.48 -1.29
CA VAL A 68 -4.95 -9.30 -1.50
C VAL A 68 -5.46 -8.21 -0.56
N PRO A 69 -5.89 -7.03 -1.07
CA PRO A 69 -6.35 -5.93 -0.23
C PRO A 69 -7.68 -6.28 0.43
N CYS A 70 -7.75 -6.05 1.74
CA CYS A 70 -8.92 -6.35 2.56
C CYS A 70 -9.65 -5.10 3.01
N GLN A 71 -8.98 -4.13 3.62
CA GLN A 71 -9.67 -3.02 4.26
C GLN A 71 -8.81 -1.76 4.20
N LEU A 72 -9.47 -0.64 3.94
CA LEU A 72 -8.91 0.68 4.16
C LEU A 72 -9.32 1.19 5.54
N ALA A 73 -8.32 1.38 6.39
CA ALA A 73 -8.46 1.91 7.73
C ALA A 73 -7.74 3.27 7.81
N ALA A 74 -8.46 4.33 7.44
CA ALA A 74 -7.99 5.71 7.36
C ALA A 74 -6.73 5.89 6.48
N TYR A 75 -5.54 5.74 7.07
CA TYR A 75 -4.23 5.93 6.44
C TYR A 75 -3.48 4.61 6.22
N ASN A 76 -4.14 3.48 6.48
CA ASN A 76 -3.60 2.12 6.37
C ASN A 76 -4.43 1.28 5.39
N MET A 77 -3.75 0.55 4.50
CA MET A 77 -4.31 -0.56 3.74
C MET A 77 -3.98 -1.87 4.44
N ILE A 78 -4.97 -2.66 4.81
CA ILE A 78 -4.79 -3.99 5.40
C ILE A 78 -4.96 -5.01 4.29
N SER A 79 -4.02 -5.94 4.18
CA SER A 79 -4.01 -6.96 3.13
C SER A 79 -3.67 -8.33 3.70
N LYS A 80 -4.27 -9.38 3.11
CA LYS A 80 -3.80 -10.77 3.30
C LYS A 80 -2.67 -11.07 2.35
N ILE A 81 -1.73 -11.90 2.80
CA ILE A 81 -0.62 -12.38 1.96
C ILE A 81 -0.85 -13.86 1.68
N ILE A 82 -1.02 -14.18 0.41
CA ILE A 82 -1.31 -15.53 -0.06
C ILE A 82 -0.20 -15.99 -0.98
N VAL A 83 0.29 -17.22 -0.77
CA VAL A 83 1.27 -17.86 -1.64
C VAL A 83 0.54 -18.87 -2.54
N GLU A 84 0.64 -18.68 -3.85
CA GLU A 84 0.17 -19.62 -4.88
C GLU A 84 1.32 -20.55 -5.26
N ARG A 85 1.10 -21.86 -5.22
CA ARG A 85 2.02 -22.87 -5.76
C ARG A 85 1.36 -23.58 -6.93
N ARG A 86 2.04 -23.61 -8.07
CA ARG A 86 1.55 -24.17 -9.34
C ARG A 86 2.13 -25.56 -9.57
N ASP A 87 1.33 -26.45 -10.13
CA ASP A 87 1.80 -27.75 -10.61
C ASP A 87 2.63 -27.57 -11.90
N ASP A 88 3.83 -28.15 -11.92
CA ASP A 88 4.78 -28.14 -13.04
C ASP A 88 4.18 -28.74 -14.33
N GLU A 89 3.25 -29.68 -14.22
CA GLU A 89 2.68 -30.43 -15.35
C GLU A 89 1.20 -30.08 -15.66
N GLY A 90 0.57 -29.20 -14.86
CA GLY A 90 -0.87 -28.93 -14.89
C GLY A 90 -1.27 -27.44 -14.89
N THR A 91 -2.57 -27.16 -14.79
CA THR A 91 -3.12 -25.81 -14.57
C THR A 91 -3.62 -25.59 -13.14
N ASP A 92 -3.40 -26.57 -12.27
CA ASP A 92 -3.89 -26.53 -10.89
C ASP A 92 -2.95 -25.69 -10.00
N SER A 93 -3.55 -24.99 -9.04
CA SER A 93 -2.84 -24.15 -8.06
C SER A 93 -3.33 -24.42 -6.65
N THR A 94 -2.42 -24.43 -5.68
CA THR A 94 -2.73 -24.39 -4.24
C THR A 94 -2.43 -23.01 -3.67
N PHE A 95 -3.24 -22.58 -2.71
CA PHE A 95 -3.16 -21.24 -2.11
C PHE A 95 -3.00 -21.33 -0.59
N ASP A 96 -1.93 -20.74 -0.06
CA ASP A 96 -1.59 -20.77 1.37
C ASP A 96 -1.61 -19.37 1.97
N LEU A 97 -2.49 -19.14 2.95
CA LEU A 97 -2.50 -17.92 3.77
C LEU A 97 -1.25 -17.89 4.67
N GLN A 98 -0.49 -16.81 4.59
CA GLN A 98 0.70 -16.62 5.39
C GLN A 98 0.38 -15.94 6.72
N SER A 99 1.13 -16.29 7.77
CA SER A 99 1.11 -15.59 9.06
C SER A 99 2.45 -14.96 9.35
N PHE A 100 2.43 -13.73 9.84
CA PHE A 100 3.60 -12.93 10.17
C PHE A 100 3.61 -12.60 11.65
N ALA A 101 4.80 -12.38 12.19
CA ALA A 101 4.91 -11.92 13.56
C ALA A 101 4.49 -10.44 13.63
N ASP A 102 3.65 -10.15 14.61
CA ASP A 102 3.24 -8.80 14.99
C ASP A 102 3.65 -8.55 16.45
N TYR A 103 3.85 -7.29 16.84
CA TYR A 103 4.30 -6.95 18.19
C TYR A 103 3.55 -5.75 18.76
N SER A 104 3.15 -5.87 20.02
CA SER A 104 2.80 -4.73 20.86
C SER A 104 3.49 -4.77 22.22
N THR A 105 3.67 -3.62 22.88
CA THR A 105 4.22 -3.64 24.26
C THR A 105 3.25 -4.27 25.26
N LEU A 106 1.95 -4.30 24.94
CA LEU A 106 0.90 -4.87 25.77
C LEU A 106 0.86 -6.42 25.71
N TYR A 107 0.92 -6.99 24.51
CA TYR A 107 0.74 -8.44 24.30
C TYR A 107 2.04 -9.18 23.93
N GLY A 108 3.11 -8.45 23.65
CA GLY A 108 4.34 -9.03 23.11
C GLY A 108 4.17 -9.49 21.67
N TRP A 109 4.88 -10.56 21.30
CA TRP A 109 4.80 -11.15 19.96
C TRP A 109 3.52 -11.96 19.78
N THR A 110 2.83 -11.69 18.68
CA THR A 110 1.62 -12.39 18.24
C THR A 110 1.75 -12.79 16.78
N ALA A 111 0.81 -13.58 16.27
CA ALA A 111 0.73 -13.93 14.86
C ALA A 111 -0.43 -13.16 14.23
N SER A 112 -0.18 -12.52 13.09
CA SER A 112 -1.17 -11.85 12.25
C SER A 112 -1.18 -12.51 10.87
N ASP A 113 -2.35 -12.80 10.35
CA ASP A 113 -2.55 -13.22 8.96
C ASP A 113 -2.75 -12.04 7.99
N THR A 114 -2.64 -10.81 8.50
CA THR A 114 -2.70 -9.58 7.73
C THR A 114 -1.44 -8.75 7.89
N LEU A 115 -1.09 -8.02 6.83
CA LEU A 115 -0.06 -6.99 6.86
C LEU A 115 -0.68 -5.63 6.51
N THR A 116 -0.13 -4.58 7.10
CA THR A 116 -0.58 -3.20 6.86
C THR A 116 0.39 -2.46 5.95
N ASN A 117 -0.12 -1.79 4.91
CA ASN A 117 0.63 -1.13 3.84
C ASN A 117 1.75 -2.03 3.30
N ALA A 118 1.39 -3.27 2.97
CA ALA A 118 2.32 -4.27 2.51
C ALA A 118 2.90 -3.91 1.14
N PHE A 119 4.15 -4.33 0.90
CA PHE A 119 4.86 -4.14 -0.35
C PHE A 119 5.73 -5.36 -0.64
N ILE A 120 5.76 -5.81 -1.90
CA ILE A 120 6.67 -6.87 -2.36
C ILE A 120 7.60 -6.32 -3.45
N ASN A 121 8.90 -6.53 -3.28
CA ASN A 121 9.88 -6.22 -4.32
C ASN A 121 9.91 -7.37 -5.35
N PRO A 122 9.55 -7.12 -6.62
CA PRO A 122 9.46 -8.18 -7.64
C PRO A 122 10.82 -8.78 -8.01
N GLU A 123 11.91 -8.05 -7.83
CA GLU A 123 13.26 -8.48 -8.25
C GLU A 123 13.97 -9.32 -7.17
N SER A 124 13.64 -9.11 -5.89
CA SER A 124 14.29 -9.80 -4.76
C SER A 124 13.38 -10.70 -3.94
N GLY A 125 12.06 -10.65 -4.15
CA GLY A 125 11.10 -11.32 -3.27
C GLY A 125 11.11 -10.74 -1.84
N HIS A 126 11.59 -9.51 -1.68
CA HIS A 126 11.62 -8.83 -0.39
C HIS A 126 10.25 -8.27 -0.03
N LEU A 127 9.63 -8.83 1.00
CA LEU A 127 8.32 -8.42 1.53
C LEU A 127 8.51 -7.45 2.69
N ALA A 128 7.78 -6.35 2.71
CA ALA A 128 7.76 -5.40 3.81
C ALA A 128 6.34 -5.00 4.18
N HIS A 129 6.16 -4.51 5.41
CA HIS A 129 4.93 -3.85 5.84
C HIS A 129 5.24 -2.61 6.67
N PHE A 130 4.30 -1.67 6.67
CA PHE A 130 4.36 -0.46 7.46
C PHE A 130 3.01 -0.16 8.10
N HIS A 131 2.82 -0.61 9.33
CA HIS A 131 1.68 -0.22 10.14
C HIS A 131 1.91 1.17 10.71
N LYS A 132 1.04 2.12 10.39
CA LYS A 132 1.01 3.42 11.04
C LYS A 132 0.06 3.35 12.23
N GLY A 133 0.49 3.79 13.40
CA GLY A 133 -0.42 4.01 14.54
C GLY A 133 -1.31 5.25 14.32
N ARG A 134 -0.85 6.21 13.52
CA ARG A 134 -1.58 7.44 13.14
C ARG A 134 -1.15 7.98 11.77
N GLY A 135 -1.94 8.88 11.18
CA GLY A 135 -1.71 9.42 9.82
C GLY A 135 -0.30 9.95 9.54
N ILE A 136 0.32 10.57 10.55
CA ILE A 136 1.68 11.12 10.48
C ILE A 136 2.74 10.01 10.36
N GLY A 137 2.46 8.82 10.89
CA GLY A 137 3.37 7.68 10.90
C GLY A 137 4.60 7.87 11.79
N ASP A 138 4.50 8.64 12.86
CA ASP A 138 5.52 8.79 13.92
C ASP A 138 5.43 7.69 14.99
N CYS A 139 4.35 6.91 15.00
CA CYS A 139 4.23 5.66 15.73
C CYS A 139 3.66 4.55 14.84
N GLY A 140 3.86 3.31 15.24
CA GLY A 140 3.44 2.11 14.52
C GLY A 140 4.49 1.00 14.56
N ALA A 141 4.47 0.16 13.54
CA ALA A 141 5.38 -0.97 13.38
C ALA A 141 5.82 -1.12 11.92
N SER A 142 7.04 -1.59 11.71
CA SER A 142 7.55 -1.95 10.38
C SER A 142 8.32 -3.25 10.44
N GLY A 143 8.17 -4.08 9.41
CA GLY A 143 8.84 -5.37 9.33
C GLY A 143 9.24 -5.72 7.90
N SER A 144 10.34 -6.47 7.77
CA SER A 144 10.81 -7.06 6.53
C SER A 144 10.92 -8.57 6.60
N TRP A 145 10.73 -9.19 5.45
CA TRP A 145 11.02 -10.59 5.23
C TRP A 145 11.64 -10.83 3.86
N GLU A 146 12.42 -11.91 3.77
CA GLU A 146 13.00 -12.41 2.53
C GLU A 146 12.37 -13.76 2.17
N TRP A 147 12.07 -13.97 0.89
CA TRP A 147 11.66 -15.28 0.40
C TRP A 147 12.81 -16.29 0.49
N THR A 148 12.56 -17.44 1.12
CA THR A 148 13.56 -18.50 1.29
C THR A 148 13.46 -19.62 0.25
N GLY A 149 12.53 -19.52 -0.71
CA GLY A 149 12.12 -20.65 -1.56
C GLY A 149 10.99 -21.49 -0.95
N PHE A 150 10.63 -21.25 0.32
CA PHE A 150 9.54 -21.97 0.99
C PHE A 150 8.66 -21.08 1.87
N LEU A 151 9.28 -20.17 2.64
CA LEU A 151 8.59 -19.23 3.54
C LEU A 151 9.28 -17.87 3.55
N PHE A 152 8.60 -16.88 4.13
CA PHE A 152 9.15 -15.55 4.40
C PHE A 152 9.92 -15.52 5.73
N ALA A 153 11.23 -15.33 5.67
CA ALA A 153 12.09 -15.24 6.85
C ALA A 153 12.30 -13.78 7.26
N MET A 154 11.95 -13.43 8.49
CA MET A 154 12.05 -12.05 9.00
C MET A 154 13.51 -11.56 8.96
N ILE A 155 13.71 -10.35 8.46
CA ILE A 155 15.01 -9.66 8.45
C ILE A 155 15.08 -8.69 9.62
N GLU A 156 14.06 -7.86 9.78
CA GLU A 156 14.03 -6.78 10.76
C GLU A 156 12.59 -6.52 11.20
N TYR A 157 12.42 -6.08 12.44
CA TYR A 157 11.14 -5.59 12.94
C TYR A 157 11.37 -4.42 13.91
N ARG A 158 10.65 -3.32 13.69
CA ARG A 158 10.70 -2.08 14.47
C ARG A 158 9.34 -1.71 15.00
N VAL A 159 9.31 -1.13 16.20
CA VAL A 159 8.07 -0.67 16.83
C VAL A 159 8.30 0.62 17.62
N HIS A 160 7.35 1.53 17.51
CA HIS A 160 7.23 2.69 18.41
C HIS A 160 5.75 3.00 18.65
N GLU A 161 5.23 2.85 19.86
CA GLU A 161 3.79 2.96 20.14
C GLU A 161 3.37 4.30 20.77
N ALA A 162 4.33 5.18 21.12
CA ALA A 162 4.03 6.34 21.97
C ALA A 162 3.21 7.43 21.28
N CYS A 163 3.30 7.53 19.95
CA CYS A 163 2.54 8.49 19.15
C CYS A 163 2.65 9.95 19.65
N ASP A 164 3.84 10.36 20.07
CA ASP A 164 4.11 11.66 20.71
C ASP A 164 5.05 12.57 19.89
N GLN A 165 5.31 12.22 18.61
CA GLN A 165 6.28 12.87 17.71
C GLN A 165 7.73 12.82 18.20
N SER A 166 8.06 12.03 19.23
CA SER A 166 9.44 11.93 19.73
C SER A 166 10.35 11.21 18.74
N MET A 167 9.80 10.33 17.90
CA MET A 167 10.54 9.51 16.95
C MET A 167 9.79 9.42 15.62
N MET A 168 10.55 9.40 14.53
CA MET A 168 10.06 9.07 13.20
C MET A 168 10.47 7.63 12.84
N PRO A 169 9.88 7.00 11.81
CA PRO A 169 10.11 5.58 11.51
C PRO A 169 11.57 5.14 11.36
N ASP A 170 12.44 6.03 10.89
CA ASP A 170 13.88 5.81 10.78
C ASP A 170 14.58 5.62 12.13
N ALA A 171 14.04 6.24 13.17
CA ALA A 171 14.56 6.19 14.53
C ALA A 171 13.82 5.19 15.42
N TRP A 172 12.81 4.47 14.91
CA TRP A 172 12.08 3.49 15.70
C TRP A 172 13.01 2.36 16.18
N PRO A 173 12.91 1.95 17.45
CA PRO A 173 13.67 0.84 17.99
C PRO A 173 13.51 -0.44 17.19
N ILE A 174 14.64 -1.06 16.85
CA ILE A 174 14.68 -2.41 16.29
C ILE A 174 14.50 -3.39 17.43
N ILE A 175 13.42 -4.16 17.39
CA ILE A 175 13.11 -5.19 18.39
C ILE A 175 13.45 -6.60 17.90
N TYR A 176 13.65 -6.76 16.60
CA TYR A 176 14.22 -7.96 15.99
C TYR A 176 15.16 -7.58 14.84
N GLN A 177 16.33 -8.22 14.81
CA GLN A 177 17.24 -8.18 13.67
C GLN A 177 17.79 -9.57 13.42
N ARG A 178 17.72 -10.03 12.17
CA ARG A 178 18.37 -11.27 11.73
C ARG A 178 19.89 -11.05 11.72
N THR A 179 20.61 -11.85 12.53
CA THR A 179 22.06 -11.70 12.73
C THR A 179 22.91 -12.33 11.61
N SER A 180 22.36 -13.25 10.83
CA SER A 180 22.97 -13.80 9.61
C SER A 180 21.93 -14.55 8.75
N ARG A 181 22.15 -14.60 7.43
CA ARG A 181 21.42 -15.52 6.53
C ARG A 181 22.00 -16.93 6.74
N PRO A 182 21.21 -17.95 7.13
CA PRO A 182 21.73 -19.30 7.31
C PRO A 182 22.35 -19.81 6.01
N GLU A 183 23.51 -20.47 6.09
CA GLU A 183 24.27 -20.96 4.93
C GLU A 183 23.50 -21.98 4.07
N SER A 184 22.48 -22.63 4.64
CA SER A 184 21.53 -23.48 3.91
C SER A 184 20.61 -22.72 2.95
N ALA A 185 20.56 -21.38 3.03
CA ALA A 185 19.86 -20.50 2.09
C ALA A 185 20.81 -19.88 1.03
N ILE A 186 22.10 -20.29 1.00
CA ILE A 186 23.15 -19.70 0.17
C ILE A 186 23.46 -20.51 -1.11
N THR A 187 23.08 -21.78 -1.23
CA THR A 187 23.36 -22.55 -2.46
C THR A 187 22.15 -22.71 -3.38
N PRO A 188 22.09 -21.90 -4.43
CA PRO A 188 22.03 -22.39 -5.80
C PRO A 188 23.38 -22.14 -6.52
N ASP A 189 23.69 -22.96 -7.54
CA ASP A 189 24.93 -22.92 -8.33
C ASP A 189 25.32 -21.52 -8.86
N PRO A 190 26.61 -21.26 -9.16
CA PRO A 190 27.10 -19.94 -9.54
C PRO A 190 26.50 -19.52 -10.89
N VAL A 191 25.49 -18.66 -10.84
CA VAL A 191 25.04 -17.87 -11.99
C VAL A 191 26.11 -16.80 -12.23
N ILE A 192 26.60 -16.75 -13.47
CA ILE A 192 27.53 -15.72 -13.93
C ILE A 192 26.87 -14.35 -13.75
N ASP A 193 27.52 -13.55 -12.91
CA ASP A 193 27.20 -12.19 -12.55
C ASP A 193 26.84 -11.36 -13.80
N THR A 194 25.54 -11.13 -13.99
CA THR A 194 25.05 -10.01 -14.80
C THR A 194 24.69 -8.92 -13.79
N PRO A 195 25.06 -7.65 -13.98
CA PRO A 195 24.91 -6.65 -12.93
C PRO A 195 23.44 -6.54 -12.53
N GLN A 196 23.10 -7.07 -11.37
CA GLN A 196 21.81 -6.90 -10.72
C GLN A 196 21.67 -5.39 -10.45
N GLY A 197 20.64 -4.78 -11.03
CA GLY A 197 20.13 -3.54 -10.46
C GLY A 197 19.71 -3.86 -9.04
N GLU A 198 20.29 -3.19 -8.04
CA GLU A 198 19.87 -3.36 -6.65
C GLU A 198 18.40 -2.98 -6.53
N SER A 199 17.55 -4.00 -6.40
CA SER A 199 16.16 -3.81 -6.02
C SER A 199 16.12 -3.18 -4.62
N ALA A 200 15.47 -2.04 -4.46
CA ALA A 200 15.47 -1.31 -3.18
C ALA A 200 14.86 -2.13 -2.03
N ASP A 201 15.55 -2.21 -0.88
CA ASP A 201 15.00 -2.74 0.37
C ASP A 201 13.97 -1.75 0.94
N CYS A 202 12.71 -2.16 0.92
CA CYS A 202 11.57 -1.35 1.34
C CYS A 202 11.24 -1.42 2.83
N SER A 203 12.01 -2.16 3.61
CA SER A 203 11.84 -2.22 5.06
C SER A 203 12.67 -1.22 5.83
N VAL A 204 13.61 -0.59 5.13
CA VAL A 204 14.39 0.52 5.62
C VAL A 204 13.96 1.79 4.90
N VAL A 205 14.21 2.93 5.55
CA VAL A 205 13.88 4.24 5.01
C VAL A 205 14.54 4.41 3.64
N PRO A 206 13.79 4.83 2.61
CA PRO A 206 12.53 5.55 2.70
C PRO A 206 11.27 4.70 2.47
N PHE A 207 11.30 3.41 2.78
CA PHE A 207 10.16 2.48 2.67
C PHE A 207 9.54 2.44 1.29
N CYS A 208 10.39 2.52 0.28
CA CYS A 208 9.93 2.47 -1.10
C CYS A 208 8.93 3.58 -1.47
N GLU A 209 8.94 4.68 -0.73
CA GLU A 209 8.38 5.95 -1.16
C GLU A 209 9.45 7.04 -1.11
N SER A 210 9.39 8.02 -2.00
CA SER A 210 10.06 9.30 -1.75
C SER A 210 9.03 10.18 -1.05
N ARG A 211 9.38 10.83 0.05
CA ARG A 211 8.44 11.71 0.77
C ARG A 211 9.10 12.99 1.24
N ARG A 212 8.30 14.05 1.35
CA ARG A 212 8.75 15.36 1.81
C ARG A 212 7.60 16.15 2.42
N TYR A 213 7.90 16.97 3.41
CA TYR A 213 6.96 17.97 3.91
C TYR A 213 7.15 19.30 3.19
N PHE A 214 6.03 19.89 2.77
CA PHE A 214 5.94 21.28 2.34
C PHE A 214 4.86 21.96 3.18
N LYS A 215 5.30 22.62 4.26
CA LYS A 215 4.39 23.26 5.22
C LYS A 215 3.35 22.26 5.71
N ASP A 216 2.09 22.44 5.36
CA ASP A 216 0.97 21.68 5.89
C ASP A 216 0.67 20.42 5.06
N PHE A 217 1.45 20.18 4.00
CA PHE A 217 1.32 19.01 3.13
C PHE A 217 2.46 18.01 3.32
N LEU A 218 2.10 16.75 3.53
CA LEU A 218 2.97 15.59 3.31
C LEU A 218 2.79 15.11 1.87
N VAL A 219 3.84 15.22 1.07
CA VAL A 219 3.85 14.71 -0.29
C VAL A 219 4.68 13.44 -0.38
N SER A 220 4.18 12.41 -1.07
CA SER A 220 4.91 11.18 -1.34
C SER A 220 4.68 10.65 -2.75
N CYS A 221 5.67 9.92 -3.26
CA CYS A 221 5.59 9.15 -4.50
C CYS A 221 6.09 7.72 -4.22
N ARG A 222 5.31 6.71 -4.60
CA ARG A 222 5.69 5.28 -4.46
C ARG A 222 6.88 4.92 -5.35
N GLN A 223 7.41 3.70 -5.29
CA GLN A 223 8.44 3.27 -6.25
C GLN A 223 7.96 3.33 -7.69
N PRO A 224 8.88 3.46 -8.67
CA PRO A 224 8.56 3.28 -10.08
C PRO A 224 7.88 1.93 -10.31
N ARG A 225 6.80 1.93 -11.09
CA ARG A 225 6.23 0.74 -11.70
C ARG A 225 7.14 0.27 -12.85
N GLY A 226 6.86 -0.89 -13.42
CA GLY A 226 7.64 -1.45 -14.54
C GLY A 226 7.73 -0.54 -15.77
N ASP A 227 6.79 0.40 -15.95
CA ASP A 227 6.81 1.42 -17.01
C ASP A 227 7.57 2.72 -16.62
N GLY A 228 8.17 2.73 -15.43
CA GLY A 228 8.86 3.89 -14.86
C GLY A 228 7.93 4.98 -14.30
N SER A 229 6.61 4.79 -14.33
CA SER A 229 5.64 5.72 -13.75
C SER A 229 5.54 5.57 -12.23
N ARG A 230 5.10 6.64 -11.53
CA ARG A 230 4.96 6.63 -10.07
C ARG A 230 3.65 7.28 -9.65
N PHE A 231 2.88 6.56 -8.83
CA PHE A 231 1.75 7.17 -8.10
C PHE A 231 2.28 8.15 -7.06
N CYS A 232 1.73 9.36 -7.04
CA CYS A 232 2.07 10.39 -6.09
C CYS A 232 0.83 10.97 -5.42
N SER A 233 0.97 11.43 -4.17
CA SER A 233 -0.08 12.14 -3.45
C SER A 233 0.47 13.24 -2.56
N ALA A 234 -0.25 14.34 -2.46
CA ALA A 234 -0.06 15.40 -1.48
C ALA A 234 -1.24 15.39 -0.51
N ASN A 235 -0.96 15.28 0.78
CA ASN A 235 -1.98 15.09 1.82
C ASN A 235 -1.89 16.19 2.88
N ALA A 236 -3.03 16.75 3.26
CA ALA A 236 -3.20 17.68 4.37
C ALA A 236 -4.28 17.15 5.33
N TYR A 237 -4.22 17.55 6.60
CA TYR A 237 -5.02 16.94 7.67
C TYR A 237 -5.68 18.01 8.56
N VAL A 238 -6.88 17.71 9.05
CA VAL A 238 -7.49 18.38 10.21
C VAL A 238 -7.32 17.47 11.40
N HIS A 239 -6.45 17.86 12.34
CA HIS A 239 -6.12 17.04 13.49
C HIS A 239 -7.27 16.97 14.49
N ASP A 240 -7.45 15.78 15.05
CA ASP A 240 -8.32 15.57 16.20
C ASP A 240 -7.66 16.21 17.43
N THR A 241 -8.39 17.07 18.14
CA THR A 241 -7.87 17.73 19.35
C THR A 241 -7.96 16.88 20.61
N GLU A 242 -8.79 15.84 20.59
CA GLU A 242 -9.01 14.90 21.70
C GLU A 242 -8.13 13.66 21.60
N ALA A 243 -7.80 13.23 20.38
CA ALA A 243 -6.70 12.30 20.13
C ALA A 243 -5.50 13.10 19.57
N PRO A 244 -4.41 13.34 20.35
CA PRO A 244 -3.24 14.17 19.97
C PRO A 244 -2.46 13.72 18.71
N ALA A 245 -3.02 12.74 18.02
CA ALA A 245 -2.54 11.84 17.02
C ALA A 245 -3.50 11.61 15.85
N GLY A 246 -4.81 11.71 16.11
CA GLY A 246 -5.82 11.49 15.12
C GLY A 246 -5.87 12.64 14.12
N TYR A 247 -6.55 12.37 13.02
CA TYR A 247 -7.15 13.43 12.22
C TYR A 247 -8.61 13.05 12.01
N ASP A 248 -9.47 14.05 12.07
CA ASP A 248 -10.89 13.86 11.77
C ASP A 248 -11.10 13.83 10.26
N TYR A 249 -10.27 14.56 9.52
CA TYR A 249 -10.38 14.73 8.08
C TYR A 249 -9.04 14.79 7.35
N GLN A 250 -9.01 14.31 6.12
CA GLN A 250 -7.86 14.41 5.22
C GLN A 250 -8.28 14.97 3.86
N LEU A 251 -7.46 15.87 3.33
CA LEU A 251 -7.49 16.31 1.94
C LEU A 251 -6.36 15.60 1.20
N ARG A 252 -6.68 14.97 0.07
CA ARG A 252 -5.69 14.35 -0.80
C ARG A 252 -5.78 14.94 -2.20
N VAL A 253 -4.63 15.33 -2.75
CA VAL A 253 -4.46 15.59 -4.19
C VAL A 253 -3.51 14.54 -4.74
N SER A 254 -3.99 13.68 -5.63
CA SER A 254 -3.23 12.53 -6.14
C SER A 254 -3.03 12.58 -7.65
N ARG A 255 -2.02 11.85 -8.13
CA ARG A 255 -1.72 11.68 -9.55
C ARG A 255 -1.14 10.28 -9.78
N GLU A 256 -1.66 9.61 -10.80
CA GLU A 256 -1.30 8.22 -11.13
C GLU A 256 0.10 8.08 -11.75
N ARG A 257 0.44 9.01 -12.64
CA ARG A 257 1.71 9.10 -13.39
C ARG A 257 1.92 10.52 -13.86
N ARG A 258 3.12 10.93 -14.27
CA ARG A 258 3.44 12.33 -14.61
C ARG A 258 2.41 13.02 -15.51
N ASN A 259 1.89 12.33 -16.51
CA ASN A 259 0.95 12.90 -17.48
C ASN A 259 -0.54 12.63 -17.17
N ALA A 260 -0.86 11.95 -16.08
CA ALA A 260 -2.24 11.76 -15.64
C ALA A 260 -2.80 13.06 -15.02
N PRO A 261 -4.12 13.30 -15.13
CA PRO A 261 -4.76 14.41 -14.45
C PRO A 261 -4.62 14.29 -12.92
N LEU A 262 -4.75 15.41 -12.22
CA LEU A 262 -4.83 15.40 -10.75
C LEU A 262 -6.24 15.00 -10.34
N ARG A 263 -6.33 14.16 -9.31
CA ARG A 263 -7.59 13.88 -8.62
C ARG A 263 -7.57 14.55 -7.26
N ILE A 264 -8.74 14.96 -6.79
CA ILE A 264 -8.94 15.51 -5.45
C ILE A 264 -9.89 14.58 -4.71
N SER A 265 -9.54 14.26 -3.46
CA SER A 265 -10.43 13.55 -2.57
C SER A 265 -10.45 14.14 -1.16
N PHE A 266 -11.63 14.07 -0.55
CA PHE A 266 -11.90 14.46 0.82
C PHE A 266 -12.22 13.20 1.62
N ILE A 267 -11.49 12.96 2.71
CA ILE A 267 -11.63 11.77 3.54
C ILE A 267 -12.18 12.20 4.90
N ALA A 268 -13.29 11.59 5.33
CA ALA A 268 -13.85 11.77 6.67
C ALA A 268 -13.68 10.51 7.52
N VAL A 269 -13.07 10.61 8.69
CA VAL A 269 -12.74 9.43 9.51
C VAL A 269 -13.92 9.04 10.42
N PHE A 270 -14.53 10.01 11.11
CA PHE A 270 -15.59 9.75 12.08
C PHE A 270 -16.98 10.21 11.59
N GLU A 271 -17.13 11.48 11.21
CA GLU A 271 -18.41 12.04 10.77
C GLU A 271 -18.60 11.87 9.26
N MET A 272 -19.01 10.68 8.83
CA MET A 272 -19.21 10.36 7.40
C MET A 272 -20.32 11.18 6.74
N MET A 273 -20.18 11.41 5.43
CA MET A 273 -21.10 12.19 4.63
C MET A 273 -22.35 11.40 4.26
N ASP A 274 -23.54 12.02 4.35
CA ASP A 274 -24.76 11.55 3.69
C ASP A 274 -24.60 11.75 2.18
N ARG A 275 -24.19 10.68 1.50
CA ARG A 275 -23.94 10.65 0.06
C ARG A 275 -25.18 10.91 -0.80
N SER A 276 -26.38 10.90 -0.22
CA SER A 276 -27.60 11.32 -0.92
C SER A 276 -27.76 12.84 -1.02
N LYS A 277 -26.83 13.60 -0.43
CA LYS A 277 -26.85 15.07 -0.37
C LYS A 277 -25.67 15.65 -1.16
N PRO A 278 -25.81 16.87 -1.67
CA PRO A 278 -24.71 17.54 -2.34
C PRO A 278 -23.62 17.97 -1.35
N MET A 279 -22.37 18.01 -1.82
CA MET A 279 -21.22 18.61 -1.14
C MET A 279 -20.87 19.93 -1.80
N THR A 280 -20.59 20.96 -1.01
CA THR A 280 -20.12 22.26 -1.49
C THR A 280 -18.65 22.44 -1.17
N ILE A 281 -17.89 22.97 -2.13
CA ILE A 281 -16.45 23.21 -1.97
C ILE A 281 -16.17 24.68 -2.25
N SER A 282 -15.55 25.35 -1.29
CA SER A 282 -15.17 26.76 -1.36
C SER A 282 -13.68 26.96 -1.15
N ILE A 283 -13.13 27.99 -1.78
CA ILE A 283 -11.75 28.45 -1.59
C ILE A 283 -11.82 29.88 -1.06
N ASP A 284 -11.15 30.17 0.05
CA ASP A 284 -11.17 31.49 0.71
C ASP A 284 -12.58 32.04 0.97
N GLY A 285 -13.53 31.13 1.24
CA GLY A 285 -14.95 31.45 1.46
C GLY A 285 -15.77 31.69 0.17
N GLU A 286 -15.14 31.74 -1.01
CA GLU A 286 -15.83 31.79 -2.29
C GLU A 286 -16.21 30.37 -2.75
N ARG A 287 -17.49 30.16 -3.06
CA ARG A 287 -17.98 28.87 -3.55
C ARG A 287 -17.46 28.62 -4.98
N ILE A 288 -16.58 27.64 -5.13
CA ILE A 288 -16.02 27.25 -6.43
C ILE A 288 -16.92 26.24 -7.14
N THR A 289 -17.41 25.23 -6.42
CA THR A 289 -18.26 24.20 -7.00
C THR A 289 -19.18 23.54 -5.96
N ALA A 290 -20.15 22.77 -6.44
CA ALA A 290 -20.77 21.71 -5.65
C ALA A 290 -20.86 20.45 -6.46
N LEU A 291 -20.71 19.33 -5.75
CA LEU A 291 -20.90 18.00 -6.27
C LEU A 291 -22.29 17.53 -5.89
N GLN A 292 -23.06 17.11 -6.89
CA GLN A 292 -24.27 16.32 -6.69
C GLN A 292 -23.91 14.90 -6.26
N PRO A 293 -24.83 14.14 -5.65
CA PRO A 293 -24.61 12.74 -5.26
C PRO A 293 -23.94 11.86 -6.33
N ASP A 294 -24.33 12.02 -7.59
CA ASP A 294 -23.80 11.29 -8.74
C ASP A 294 -22.41 11.77 -9.22
N GLU A 295 -21.93 12.89 -8.69
CA GLU A 295 -20.62 13.48 -8.98
C GLU A 295 -19.59 13.24 -7.87
N ILE A 296 -19.98 12.49 -6.82
CA ILE A 296 -19.12 12.11 -5.70
C ILE A 296 -18.76 10.64 -5.87
N GLU A 297 -17.52 10.40 -6.27
CA GLU A 297 -16.99 9.05 -6.41
C GLU A 297 -16.40 8.56 -5.09
N THR A 298 -16.51 7.27 -4.82
CA THR A 298 -15.88 6.61 -3.66
C THR A 298 -15.24 5.31 -4.13
N PRO A 299 -14.24 5.38 -5.01
CA PRO A 299 -13.72 4.18 -5.64
C PRO A 299 -12.99 3.33 -4.61
N GLU A 300 -12.06 3.95 -3.89
CA GLU A 300 -11.23 3.22 -2.94
C GLU A 300 -11.96 2.95 -1.62
N SER A 301 -12.67 3.93 -1.04
CA SER A 301 -13.37 3.70 0.22
C SER A 301 -14.62 4.55 0.37
N ILE A 302 -15.59 4.03 1.13
CA ILE A 302 -16.88 4.70 1.38
C ILE A 302 -16.72 6.09 2.01
N ASN A 303 -15.58 6.32 2.68
CA ASN A 303 -15.27 7.54 3.36
C ASN A 303 -14.23 8.42 2.64
N ASP A 304 -13.77 8.03 1.44
CA ASP A 304 -12.88 8.79 0.56
C ASP A 304 -13.68 9.33 -0.64
N TYR A 305 -14.12 10.58 -0.52
CA TYR A 305 -15.04 11.24 -1.45
C TYR A 305 -14.25 12.00 -2.51
N PHE A 306 -14.13 11.41 -3.69
CA PHE A 306 -13.48 12.01 -4.84
C PHE A 306 -14.39 12.98 -5.59
N VAL A 307 -13.78 14.04 -6.11
CA VAL A 307 -14.40 14.91 -7.11
C VAL A 307 -14.44 14.14 -8.43
N GLY A 308 -15.60 13.56 -8.78
CA GLY A 308 -15.69 12.67 -9.95
C GLY A 308 -15.48 13.38 -11.29
N PRO A 309 -16.25 14.46 -11.60
CA PRO A 309 -16.05 15.19 -12.84
C PRO A 309 -14.68 15.84 -12.90
N GLN A 310 -13.80 15.36 -13.79
CA GLN A 310 -12.43 15.87 -13.94
C GLN A 310 -12.38 17.39 -14.17
N ALA A 311 -13.32 17.95 -14.92
CA ALA A 311 -13.40 19.40 -15.15
C ALA A 311 -13.59 20.20 -13.83
N LYS A 312 -14.31 19.65 -12.85
CA LYS A 312 -14.47 20.25 -11.52
C LYS A 312 -13.21 20.07 -10.69
N ALA A 313 -12.54 18.92 -10.80
CA ALA A 313 -11.26 18.70 -10.14
C ALA A 313 -10.19 19.67 -10.65
N ASP A 314 -10.09 19.87 -11.97
CA ASP A 314 -9.17 20.82 -12.59
C ASP A 314 -9.46 22.26 -12.16
N GLN A 315 -10.74 22.68 -12.19
CA GLN A 315 -11.18 23.98 -11.70
C GLN A 315 -10.79 24.20 -10.22
N LEU A 316 -10.96 23.17 -9.39
CA LEU A 316 -10.59 23.21 -7.98
C LEU A 316 -9.07 23.31 -7.79
N VAL A 317 -8.28 22.51 -8.50
CA VAL A 317 -6.81 22.58 -8.42
C VAL A 317 -6.33 23.99 -8.77
N ASP A 318 -6.86 24.59 -9.84
CA ASP A 318 -6.48 25.93 -10.26
C ASP A 318 -6.83 26.98 -9.20
N ALA A 319 -8.04 26.91 -8.62
CA ALA A 319 -8.44 27.78 -7.52
C ALA A 319 -7.57 27.57 -6.27
N MET A 320 -7.28 26.30 -5.91
CA MET A 320 -6.46 25.95 -4.75
C MET A 320 -5.01 26.45 -4.87
N ARG A 321 -4.44 26.54 -6.08
CA ARG A 321 -3.09 27.10 -6.28
C ARG A 321 -2.99 28.58 -5.94
N ALA A 322 -4.10 29.32 -6.08
CA ALA A 322 -4.19 30.75 -5.83
C ALA A 322 -4.72 31.08 -4.43
N GLY A 323 -5.46 30.16 -3.81
CA GLY A 323 -6.11 30.37 -2.52
C GLY A 323 -5.24 30.03 -1.30
N ALA A 324 -5.74 30.43 -0.13
CA ALA A 324 -5.12 30.16 1.17
C ALA A 324 -5.74 28.96 1.89
N ASP A 325 -7.07 28.80 1.79
CA ASP A 325 -7.82 27.74 2.47
C ASP A 325 -8.88 27.13 1.56
N ILE A 326 -9.09 25.81 1.67
CA ILE A 326 -10.22 25.10 1.07
C ILE A 326 -11.18 24.66 2.18
N THR A 327 -12.48 24.71 1.92
CA THR A 327 -13.50 24.22 2.86
C THR A 327 -14.48 23.29 2.17
N PHE A 328 -14.65 22.10 2.73
CA PHE A 328 -15.68 21.14 2.33
C PHE A 328 -16.87 21.29 3.26
N THR A 329 -18.04 21.57 2.69
CA THR A 329 -19.30 21.65 3.44
C THR A 329 -20.24 20.55 2.97
N TYR A 330 -20.66 19.70 3.90
CA TYR A 330 -21.50 18.55 3.61
C TYR A 330 -22.46 18.28 4.77
N ARG A 331 -23.45 17.43 4.52
CA ARG A 331 -24.36 16.91 5.55
C ARG A 331 -23.89 15.52 5.96
N SER A 332 -23.73 15.24 7.25
CA SER A 332 -23.38 13.91 7.74
C SER A 332 -24.58 12.97 7.71
N GLU A 333 -24.31 11.66 7.79
CA GLU A 333 -25.34 10.62 7.91
C GLU A 333 -26.24 10.81 9.14
N ASN A 334 -25.68 11.41 10.21
CA ASN A 334 -26.42 11.80 11.42
C ASN A 334 -27.26 13.07 11.25
N GLY A 335 -27.26 13.66 10.05
CA GLY A 335 -28.04 14.85 9.71
C GLY A 335 -27.43 16.17 10.16
N GLN A 336 -26.18 16.19 10.60
CA GLN A 336 -25.46 17.42 10.96
C GLN A 336 -24.91 18.10 9.70
N ASN A 337 -24.84 19.44 9.68
CA ASN A 337 -24.13 20.16 8.62
C ASN A 337 -22.72 20.49 9.13
N LEU A 338 -21.71 20.01 8.42
CA LEU A 338 -20.30 20.16 8.78
C LEU A 338 -19.60 21.05 7.75
N SER A 339 -18.64 21.84 8.22
CA SER A 339 -17.74 22.64 7.38
C SER A 339 -16.31 22.38 7.82
N VAL A 340 -15.53 21.78 6.95
CA VAL A 340 -14.18 21.29 7.25
C VAL A 340 -13.15 22.11 6.46
N PRO A 341 -12.38 22.98 7.12
CA PRO A 341 -11.33 23.77 6.48
C PRO A 341 -10.00 23.01 6.41
N PHE A 342 -9.24 23.19 5.34
CA PHE A 342 -7.84 22.79 5.22
C PHE A 342 -7.01 23.97 4.72
N SER A 343 -5.84 24.16 5.34
CA SER A 343 -4.81 25.07 4.83
C SER A 343 -4.30 24.57 3.47
N LEU A 344 -4.11 25.49 2.53
CA LEU A 344 -3.47 25.25 1.23
C LEU A 344 -1.98 25.64 1.22
N SER A 345 -1.45 26.04 2.38
CA SER A 345 -0.04 26.41 2.55
C SER A 345 0.87 25.23 2.20
N GLY A 346 1.65 25.39 1.14
CA GLY A 346 2.58 24.38 0.64
C GLY A 346 2.05 23.52 -0.51
N LEU A 347 0.76 23.61 -0.86
CA LEU A 347 0.17 22.82 -1.95
C LEU A 347 0.92 22.98 -3.27
N THR A 348 1.15 24.22 -3.72
CA THR A 348 1.81 24.46 -5.02
C THR A 348 3.20 23.84 -5.09
N ALA A 349 3.97 23.90 -4.00
CA ALA A 349 5.28 23.25 -3.92
C ALA A 349 5.17 21.72 -3.94
N SER A 350 4.19 21.16 -3.23
CA SER A 350 3.89 19.73 -3.26
C SER A 350 3.53 19.26 -4.67
N LEU A 351 2.66 19.97 -5.38
CA LEU A 351 2.25 19.60 -6.74
C LEU A 351 3.42 19.66 -7.74
N LEU A 352 4.32 20.64 -7.61
CA LEU A 352 5.55 20.70 -8.41
C LEU A 352 6.46 19.51 -8.12
N TRP A 353 6.66 19.19 -6.83
CA TRP A 353 7.47 18.05 -6.43
C TRP A 353 6.88 16.72 -6.91
N MET A 354 5.55 16.54 -6.84
CA MET A 354 4.87 15.37 -7.42
C MET A 354 5.14 15.27 -8.91
N GLN A 355 4.99 16.37 -9.65
CA GLN A 355 5.21 16.37 -11.09
C GLN A 355 6.65 15.99 -11.44
N GLU A 356 7.65 16.48 -10.68
CA GLU A 356 9.05 16.11 -10.85
C GLU A 356 9.31 14.62 -10.59
N ASN A 357 8.61 14.04 -9.61
CA ASN A 357 8.86 12.68 -9.11
C ASN A 357 7.91 11.60 -9.66
N ALA A 358 6.85 11.94 -10.39
CA ALA A 358 5.81 11.00 -10.85
C ALA A 358 6.22 10.03 -11.99
N GLY A 359 7.51 9.91 -12.30
CA GLY A 359 7.99 8.98 -13.35
C GLY A 359 7.63 9.43 -14.77
N ASN A 360 7.76 8.58 -15.79
CA ASN A 360 7.39 8.95 -17.18
C ASN A 360 5.89 8.84 -17.47
#